data_AF-A0A388JJP5-F1
#
_entry.id   AF-A0A388JJP5-F1
#
_cell.length_a   1.000
_cell.length_b   1.000
_cell.length_c   1.000
_cell.angle_alpha   90.00
_cell.angle_beta   90.00
_cell.angle_gamma   90.00
#
_symmetry.space_group_name_H-M   'P 1'
#
loop_
_entity.id
_entity.type
_entity.pdbx_description
1 polymer ?
#
loop_
_entity_poly.entity_id
_entity_poly.type
_entity_poly.pdbx_seq_one_letter_code
_entity_poly.pdbx_strand_id
1 'polypeptide(L)'
;MREWGLQRSEDVWRALMMEAFTGKRIKSRFRKEIMQAWRSMKPDLRTPPSSKQQILEQPLFDNPSVRNAEGATLTAKKGPGNFGYKWVQRGVSTVRDIWNEDSNQWRSPAELKGKLGQLPDQEQKAESIRAALPQEWKHRLGPYGVNPPGTWFHAEAPEYHRFYRLEEWDAEVQGKCVLEVFEKESRESSKLVSFGTVVRYGLSGLSECRIILSEDKKQTPMTVGGGRDYSKLRIDPEAWGWAGVDENTIGLRKLGKNMCRVGRKERKSVEEKLTSRWERTIHNIPPPKKEELNNLWEQLKIIPSQKLASLLWLQSHLAVPTAMWLRNRGMEALDPKCVRCGWLFEEAKHMWWDCPKSQKWWKWWLFSWKEITGRNKFTDERWVLSGAVPDEYKSKEGWGYMAQVTRAIMLGLIWKDRNMKRFDNKELADGQAYQLFKYLLANEIRADWQRTRKKKGKGKGVNWFLKTWALGSCFATVTLEGRMVLSQWL
;
A
#
# COMPACT_ATOMS: atom_id res chain seq x y z
N MET A 1 19.44 12.38 -0.65
CA MET A 1 19.78 13.06 0.62
C MET A 1 18.84 14.23 0.93
N ARG A 2 19.02 15.44 0.35
CA ARG A 2 18.22 16.65 0.69
C ARG A 2 16.70 16.46 0.61
N GLU A 3 16.19 15.79 -0.43
CA GLU A 3 14.74 15.53 -0.58
C GLU A 3 14.16 14.69 0.58
N TRP A 4 14.96 13.85 1.22
CA TRP A 4 14.56 13.06 2.39
C TRP A 4 14.94 13.71 3.72
N GLY A 5 15.72 14.80 3.70
CA GLY A 5 16.21 15.46 4.91
C GLY A 5 17.15 14.56 5.71
N LEU A 6 17.92 13.70 5.02
CA LEU A 6 18.94 12.86 5.65
C LEU A 6 20.20 13.67 5.89
N GLN A 7 20.82 13.49 7.06
CA GLN A 7 22.09 14.14 7.42
C GLN A 7 23.29 13.54 6.70
N ARG A 8 23.31 12.22 6.45
CA ARG A 8 24.41 11.51 5.79
C ARG A 8 24.01 10.96 4.42
N SER A 9 25.00 10.78 3.54
CA SER A 9 24.78 10.23 2.19
C SER A 9 24.63 8.71 2.21
N GLU A 10 25.35 8.03 3.11
CA GLU A 10 25.27 6.59 3.34
C GLU A 10 23.86 6.11 3.71
N ASP A 11 23.11 6.92 4.47
CA ASP A 11 21.74 6.59 4.88
C ASP A 11 20.74 6.58 3.72
N VAL A 12 21.11 7.08 2.52
CA VAL A 12 20.22 7.04 1.35
C VAL A 12 19.86 5.60 0.98
N TRP A 13 20.81 4.67 1.04
CA TRP A 13 20.57 3.27 0.69
C TRP A 13 19.74 2.55 1.74
N ARG A 14 19.93 2.89 3.01
CA ARG A 14 19.11 2.39 4.12
C ARG A 14 17.68 2.92 4.01
N ALA A 15 17.51 4.21 3.72
CA ALA A 15 16.21 4.82 3.50
C ALA A 15 15.48 4.25 2.27
N LEU A 16 16.20 3.88 1.21
CA LEU A 16 15.62 3.14 0.06
C LEU A 16 15.04 1.78 0.47
N MET A 17 15.57 1.18 1.54
CA MET A 17 15.07 -0.06 2.12
C MET A 17 14.00 0.13 3.19
N MET A 18 13.58 1.36 3.50
CA MET A 18 12.54 1.65 4.50
C MET A 18 11.23 2.07 3.81
N GLU A 19 10.10 1.51 4.27
CA GLU A 19 8.79 1.81 3.65
C GLU A 19 8.43 3.29 3.83
N ALA A 20 8.75 3.86 5.00
CA ALA A 20 8.45 5.24 5.34
C ALA A 20 9.09 6.28 4.39
N PHE A 21 10.31 6.00 3.93
CA PHE A 21 11.05 6.89 3.04
C PHE A 21 10.70 6.65 1.58
N THR A 22 10.54 5.39 1.20
CA THR A 22 10.10 5.06 -0.16
C THR A 22 8.74 5.68 -0.45
N GLY A 23 7.82 5.73 0.53
CA GLY A 23 6.48 6.34 0.48
C GLY A 23 6.42 7.84 0.24
N LYS A 24 7.49 8.60 0.52
CA LYS A 24 7.49 10.07 0.47
C LYS A 24 7.23 10.60 -0.94
N ARG A 25 6.48 11.70 -1.06
CA ARG A 25 6.32 12.45 -2.31
C ARG A 25 7.65 13.13 -2.65
N ILE A 26 8.25 12.71 -3.77
CA ILE A 26 9.47 13.32 -4.32
C ILE A 26 9.07 14.37 -5.35
N LYS A 27 9.78 15.51 -5.37
CA LYS A 27 9.49 16.64 -6.27
C LYS A 27 9.87 16.29 -7.71
N SER A 28 11.00 15.62 -7.91
CA SER A 28 11.44 15.15 -9.23
C SER A 28 10.50 14.08 -9.79
N ARG A 29 9.93 14.33 -10.99
CA ARG A 29 9.09 13.38 -11.72
C ARG A 29 9.83 12.07 -12.02
N PHE A 30 11.06 12.17 -12.53
CA PHE A 30 11.89 11.00 -12.83
C PHE A 30 12.13 10.13 -11.59
N ARG A 31 12.53 10.75 -10.46
CA ARG A 31 12.73 10.01 -9.21
C ARG A 31 11.44 9.42 -8.66
N LYS A 32 10.31 10.09 -8.84
CA LYS A 32 9.00 9.55 -8.44
C LYS A 32 8.71 8.23 -9.17
N GLU A 33 8.95 8.17 -10.48
CA GLU A 33 8.77 6.94 -11.27
C GLU A 33 9.74 5.83 -10.84
N ILE A 34 11.03 6.16 -10.64
CA ILE A 34 12.02 5.20 -10.10
C ILE A 34 11.57 4.65 -8.76
N MET A 35 11.13 5.50 -7.83
CA MET A 35 10.69 5.06 -6.51
C MET A 35 9.41 4.25 -6.57
N GLN A 36 8.50 4.54 -7.50
CA GLN A 36 7.30 3.74 -7.71
C GLN A 36 7.63 2.35 -8.26
N ALA A 37 8.55 2.26 -9.22
CA ALA A 37 9.09 0.99 -9.69
C ALA A 37 9.80 0.24 -8.57
N TRP A 38 10.67 0.92 -7.81
CA TRP A 38 11.40 0.34 -6.69
C TRP A 38 10.45 -0.20 -5.60
N ARG A 39 9.43 0.54 -5.19
CA ARG A 39 8.42 0.04 -4.22
C ARG A 39 7.75 -1.26 -4.67
N SER A 40 7.65 -1.46 -5.98
CA SER A 40 7.03 -2.66 -6.56
C SER A 40 8.01 -3.83 -6.69
N MET A 41 9.33 -3.61 -6.49
CA MET A 41 10.39 -4.60 -6.67
C MET A 41 11.35 -4.67 -5.47
N LYS A 42 11.08 -3.94 -4.38
CA LYS A 42 11.96 -3.86 -3.23
C LYS A 42 12.06 -5.24 -2.56
N PRO A 43 13.26 -5.70 -2.16
CA PRO A 43 13.43 -6.88 -1.33
C PRO A 43 12.56 -6.81 -0.06
N ASP A 44 11.91 -7.92 0.29
CA ASP A 44 11.06 -8.06 1.47
C ASP A 44 11.57 -9.08 2.49
N LEU A 45 12.60 -9.84 2.13
CA LEU A 45 13.31 -10.74 3.04
C LEU A 45 14.67 -10.19 3.42
N ARG A 46 15.07 -10.56 4.64
CA ARG A 46 16.36 -10.22 5.22
C ARG A 46 16.97 -11.44 5.88
N THR A 47 18.22 -11.73 5.55
CA THR A 47 18.97 -12.81 6.18
C THR A 47 19.41 -12.38 7.59
N PRO A 48 19.29 -13.25 8.61
CA PRO A 48 19.79 -12.97 9.95
C PRO A 48 21.30 -12.64 9.93
N PRO A 49 21.77 -11.65 10.70
CA PRO A 49 23.19 -11.33 10.73
C PRO A 49 23.99 -12.44 11.41
N SER A 50 25.08 -12.86 10.77
CA SER A 50 25.95 -13.94 11.28
C SER A 50 27.24 -13.44 11.91
N SER A 51 27.49 -12.13 12.02
CA SER A 51 28.74 -11.60 12.59
C SER A 51 28.48 -10.30 13.35
N LYS A 52 29.47 -9.86 14.13
CA LYS A 52 29.41 -8.60 14.89
C LYS A 52 29.18 -7.41 13.95
N GLN A 53 29.89 -7.37 12.83
CA GLN A 53 29.80 -6.26 11.89
C GLN A 53 28.48 -6.27 11.11
N GLN A 54 27.96 -7.44 10.78
CA GLN A 54 26.63 -7.56 10.18
C GLN A 54 25.53 -7.09 11.13
N ILE A 55 25.66 -7.35 12.44
CA ILE A 55 24.76 -6.81 13.46
C ILE A 55 24.83 -5.28 13.50
N LEU A 56 26.04 -4.71 13.50
CA LEU A 56 26.26 -3.26 13.53
C LEU A 56 25.60 -2.54 12.33
N GLU A 57 25.53 -3.18 11.17
CA GLU A 57 24.86 -2.65 9.97
C GLU A 57 23.34 -2.93 9.91
N GLN A 58 22.77 -3.62 10.90
CA GLN A 58 21.32 -3.82 10.95
C GLN A 58 20.62 -2.48 11.18
N PRO A 59 19.55 -2.17 10.42
CA PRO A 59 18.75 -0.99 10.66
C PRO A 59 18.00 -1.15 11.97
N LEU A 60 17.86 -0.03 12.68
CA LEU A 60 17.07 0.03 13.92
C LEU A 60 15.57 0.02 13.67
N PHE A 61 15.15 0.54 12.50
CA PHE A 61 13.74 0.74 12.16
C PHE A 61 13.34 -0.07 10.92
N ASP A 62 12.08 -0.48 10.89
CA ASP A 62 11.49 -1.38 9.90
C ASP A 62 12.26 -2.72 9.79
N ASN A 63 12.89 -3.17 10.88
CA ASN A 63 13.64 -4.43 10.96
C ASN A 63 12.84 -5.49 11.74
N PRO A 64 12.41 -6.61 11.11
CA PRO A 64 11.61 -7.65 11.75
C PRO A 64 12.24 -8.29 13.00
N SER A 65 13.56 -8.24 13.13
CA SER A 65 14.29 -8.76 14.29
C SER A 65 14.34 -7.79 15.47
N VAL A 66 14.08 -6.49 15.24
CA VAL A 66 14.08 -5.46 16.30
C VAL A 66 12.63 -5.17 16.69
N ARG A 67 12.20 -5.77 17.81
CA ARG A 67 10.80 -5.76 18.27
C ARG A 67 10.70 -5.19 19.66
N ASN A 68 9.72 -4.31 19.89
CA ASN A 68 9.44 -3.78 21.22
C ASN A 68 8.88 -4.86 22.16
N ALA A 69 8.57 -4.48 23.40
CA ALA A 69 8.01 -5.38 24.41
C ALA A 69 6.68 -6.03 23.96
N GLU A 70 5.92 -5.34 23.10
CA GLU A 70 4.66 -5.81 22.53
C GLU A 70 4.85 -6.70 21.28
N GLY A 71 6.10 -7.00 20.89
CA GLY A 71 6.42 -7.83 19.73
C GLY A 71 6.28 -7.14 18.36
N ALA A 72 5.98 -5.84 18.35
CA ALA A 72 5.87 -5.03 17.15
C ALA A 72 7.23 -4.46 16.71
N THR A 73 7.46 -4.41 15.41
CA THR A 73 8.67 -3.80 14.84
C THR A 73 8.70 -2.29 15.06
N LEU A 74 9.84 -1.75 15.50
CA LEU A 74 10.05 -0.32 15.58
C LEU A 74 9.99 0.28 14.17
N THR A 75 9.08 1.22 13.91
CA THR A 75 8.86 1.73 12.56
C THR A 75 9.46 3.11 12.32
N ALA A 76 9.92 3.34 11.09
CA ALA A 76 10.28 4.67 10.60
C ALA A 76 9.06 5.45 10.05
N LYS A 77 7.84 4.90 10.10
CA LYS A 77 6.63 5.58 9.59
C LYS A 77 6.32 6.84 10.40
N LYS A 78 5.80 7.87 9.72
CA LYS A 78 5.25 9.04 10.41
C LYS A 78 3.94 8.67 11.08
N GLY A 79 3.78 9.02 12.34
CA GLY A 79 2.55 8.83 13.10
C GLY A 79 2.75 9.20 14.57
N PRO A 80 1.67 9.41 15.33
CA PRO A 80 1.75 9.58 16.78
C PRO A 80 2.51 8.40 17.41
N GLY A 81 3.41 8.69 18.35
CA GLY A 81 4.26 7.68 19.01
C GLY A 81 5.48 7.20 18.20
N ASN A 82 5.48 7.34 16.87
CA ASN A 82 6.60 6.90 16.05
C ASN A 82 7.72 7.96 15.99
N PHE A 83 8.93 7.57 16.39
CA PHE A 83 10.09 8.47 16.40
C PHE A 83 11.16 8.14 15.34
N GLY A 84 11.11 6.94 14.76
CA GLY A 84 12.17 6.42 13.89
C GLY A 84 12.44 7.29 12.66
N TYR A 85 11.42 7.91 12.07
CA TYR A 85 11.59 8.80 10.91
C TYR A 85 12.61 9.91 11.20
N LYS A 86 12.51 10.56 12.37
CA LYS A 86 13.36 11.69 12.74
C LYS A 86 14.77 11.25 13.12
N TRP A 87 14.91 10.09 13.76
CA TRP A 87 16.21 9.52 14.10
C TRP A 87 17.01 9.18 12.85
N VAL A 88 16.39 8.55 11.85
CA VAL A 88 17.04 8.28 10.55
C VAL A 88 17.43 9.58 9.84
N GLN A 89 16.60 10.62 9.89
CA GLN A 89 16.96 11.95 9.35
C GLN A 89 18.21 12.54 10.02
N ARG A 90 18.41 12.28 11.32
CA ARG A 90 19.56 12.73 12.15
C ARG A 90 20.75 11.76 12.12
N GLY A 91 20.77 10.82 11.19
CA GLY A 91 21.89 9.89 11.03
C GLY A 91 21.99 8.83 12.13
N VAL A 92 20.87 8.48 12.77
CA VAL A 92 20.77 7.30 13.64
C VAL A 92 19.84 6.31 12.94
N SER A 93 20.44 5.42 12.15
CA SER A 93 19.70 4.48 11.28
C SER A 93 20.07 3.01 11.53
N THR A 94 21.26 2.71 12.05
CA THR A 94 21.73 1.33 12.33
C THR A 94 22.15 1.12 13.79
N VAL A 95 22.38 -0.15 14.16
CA VAL A 95 22.90 -0.53 15.48
C VAL A 95 24.25 0.12 15.76
N ARG A 96 25.14 0.28 14.75
CA ARG A 96 26.39 1.04 14.88
C ARG A 96 26.16 2.45 15.42
N ASP A 97 25.10 3.13 14.97
CA ASP A 97 24.91 4.53 15.33
C ASP A 97 24.63 4.74 16.83
N ILE A 98 24.21 3.68 17.53
CA ILE A 98 23.97 3.64 18.99
C ILE A 98 24.99 2.80 19.77
N TRP A 99 25.94 2.17 19.08
CA TRP A 99 27.03 1.39 19.66
C TRP A 99 28.35 2.17 19.55
N ASN A 100 29.23 2.02 20.55
CA ASN A 100 30.57 2.56 20.54
C ASN A 100 31.54 1.38 20.41
N GLU A 101 32.15 1.26 19.22
CA GLU A 101 33.03 0.14 18.87
C GLU A 101 34.31 0.13 19.71
N ASP A 102 34.84 1.30 20.06
CA ASP A 102 36.09 1.45 20.83
C ASP A 102 35.94 0.98 22.27
N SER A 103 34.81 1.31 22.91
CA SER A 103 34.52 0.93 24.30
C SER A 103 33.77 -0.39 24.43
N ASN A 104 33.28 -0.96 23.31
CA ASN A 104 32.34 -2.09 23.31
C ASN A 104 31.13 -1.87 24.24
N GLN A 105 30.58 -0.65 24.22
CA GLN A 105 29.43 -0.25 25.03
C GLN A 105 28.39 0.50 24.19
N TRP A 106 27.16 0.57 24.69
CA TRP A 106 26.14 1.45 24.12
C TRP A 106 26.55 2.91 24.32
N ARG A 107 26.36 3.74 23.29
CA ARG A 107 26.58 5.19 23.40
C ARG A 107 25.73 5.77 24.51
N SER A 108 26.32 6.68 25.28
CA SER A 108 25.65 7.39 26.36
C SER A 108 24.51 8.27 25.83
N PRO A 109 23.50 8.60 26.67
CA PRO A 109 22.47 9.56 26.31
C PRO A 109 23.04 10.90 25.84
N ALA A 110 24.16 11.36 26.42
CA ALA A 110 24.83 12.60 26.03
C ALA A 110 25.39 12.56 24.59
N GLU A 111 26.05 11.46 24.21
CA GLU A 111 26.55 11.27 22.83
C GLU A 111 25.41 11.21 21.81
N LEU A 112 24.32 10.51 22.14
CA LEU A 112 23.14 10.44 21.27
C LEU A 112 22.44 11.80 21.16
N LYS A 113 22.37 12.57 22.25
CA LYS A 113 21.83 13.93 22.27
C LYS A 113 22.60 14.87 21.34
N GLY A 114 23.92 14.73 21.26
CA GLY A 114 24.74 15.46 20.29
C GLY A 114 24.31 15.21 18.83
N LYS A 115 23.94 13.97 18.48
CA LYS A 115 23.47 13.61 17.12
C LYS A 115 22.00 13.99 16.88
N LEU A 116 21.14 13.70 17.85
CA LEU A 116 19.68 13.82 17.71
C LEU A 116 19.17 15.25 17.92
N GLY A 117 19.94 16.11 18.60
CA GLY A 117 19.59 17.50 18.90
C GLY A 117 18.54 17.61 20.02
N GLN A 118 17.48 18.39 19.80
CA GLN A 118 16.41 18.64 20.78
C GLN A 118 15.16 17.77 20.57
N LEU A 119 15.31 16.53 20.07
CA LEU A 119 14.17 15.62 20.02
C LEU A 119 13.68 15.27 21.44
N PRO A 120 12.38 15.05 21.69
CA PRO A 120 11.88 14.69 23.01
C PRO A 120 12.17 13.21 23.36
N ASP A 121 12.25 12.91 24.65
CA ASP A 121 12.36 11.56 25.25
C ASP A 121 13.47 10.69 24.65
N GLN A 122 14.62 11.28 24.33
CA GLN A 122 15.69 10.56 23.63
C GLN A 122 16.24 9.40 24.44
N GLU A 123 16.37 9.57 25.75
CA GLU A 123 16.86 8.55 26.68
C GLU A 123 15.91 7.35 26.73
N GLN A 124 14.63 7.58 27.04
CA GLN A 124 13.60 6.55 27.04
C GLN A 124 13.52 5.82 25.68
N LYS A 125 13.62 6.55 24.56
CA LYS A 125 13.59 5.97 23.21
C LYS A 125 14.86 5.15 22.91
N ALA A 126 16.03 5.59 23.39
CA ALA A 126 17.27 4.82 23.26
C ALA A 126 17.21 3.52 24.07
N GLU A 127 16.69 3.57 25.30
CA GLU A 127 16.45 2.39 26.13
C GLU A 127 15.46 1.44 25.47
N SER A 128 14.36 1.96 24.93
CA SER A 128 13.38 1.18 24.17
C SER A 128 14.01 0.45 22.98
N ILE A 129 14.89 1.12 22.22
CA ILE A 129 15.65 0.47 21.14
C ILE A 129 16.57 -0.63 21.69
N ARG A 130 17.34 -0.35 22.74
CA ARG A 130 18.25 -1.34 23.33
C ARG A 130 17.47 -2.55 23.85
N ALA A 131 16.33 -2.34 24.51
CA ALA A 131 15.46 -3.41 24.96
C ALA A 131 14.96 -4.27 23.79
N ALA A 132 14.63 -3.63 22.66
CA ALA A 132 14.10 -4.27 21.46
C ALA A 132 15.11 -5.08 20.64
N LEU A 133 16.41 -4.95 20.90
CA LEU A 133 17.43 -5.75 20.23
C LEU A 133 17.44 -7.21 20.74
N PRO A 134 17.59 -8.21 19.84
CA PRO A 134 17.75 -9.60 20.24
C PRO A 134 18.88 -9.82 21.24
N GLN A 135 18.69 -10.71 22.22
CA GLN A 135 19.71 -11.02 23.23
C GLN A 135 20.99 -11.60 22.61
N GLU A 136 20.84 -12.44 21.59
CA GLU A 136 21.96 -12.97 20.79
C GLU A 136 22.84 -11.85 20.20
N TRP A 137 22.24 -10.73 19.77
CA TRP A 137 22.99 -9.61 19.23
C TRP A 137 23.74 -8.87 20.32
N LYS A 138 23.11 -8.65 21.48
CA LYS A 138 23.74 -8.01 22.64
C LYS A 138 24.95 -8.83 23.12
N HIS A 139 24.79 -10.15 23.21
CA HIS A 139 25.86 -11.06 23.58
C HIS A 139 27.03 -10.99 22.59
N ARG A 140 26.74 -11.03 21.28
CA ARG A 140 27.78 -10.95 20.23
C ARG A 140 28.46 -9.59 20.11
N LEU A 141 27.75 -8.50 20.44
CA LEU A 141 28.33 -7.16 20.46
C LEU A 141 29.21 -6.94 21.69
N GLY A 142 28.92 -7.61 22.80
CA GLY A 142 29.62 -7.47 24.07
C GLY A 142 31.13 -7.73 24.01
N PRO A 143 31.87 -7.43 25.09
CA PRO A 143 33.34 -7.52 25.12
C PRO A 143 33.86 -8.95 24.91
N TYR A 144 33.08 -9.96 25.27
CA TYR A 144 33.40 -11.38 25.05
C TYR A 144 32.80 -11.94 23.75
N GLY A 145 32.10 -11.11 22.98
CA GLY A 145 31.46 -11.53 21.74
C GLY A 145 32.50 -11.79 20.65
N VAL A 146 32.59 -13.04 20.22
CA VAL A 146 33.48 -13.46 19.13
C VAL A 146 32.70 -13.62 17.82
N ASN A 147 33.38 -13.38 16.70
CA ASN A 147 32.81 -13.72 15.40
C ASN A 147 32.77 -15.24 15.24
N PRO A 148 31.72 -15.83 14.66
CA PRO A 148 31.67 -17.27 14.48
C PRO A 148 32.60 -17.74 13.34
N PRO A 149 32.95 -19.03 13.33
CA PRO A 149 33.55 -19.69 12.17
C PRO A 149 32.82 -19.36 10.86
N GLY A 150 33.59 -19.23 9.78
CA GLY A 150 33.14 -18.80 8.47
C GLY A 150 33.11 -17.29 8.25
N THR A 151 33.40 -16.47 9.28
CA THR A 151 33.51 -15.01 9.11
C THR A 151 34.75 -14.64 8.31
N TRP A 152 34.61 -13.71 7.37
CA TRP A 152 35.68 -13.30 6.45
C TRP A 152 36.25 -11.93 6.81
N PHE A 153 37.57 -11.81 6.67
CA PHE A 153 38.33 -10.60 6.94
C PHE A 153 39.29 -10.29 5.80
N HIS A 154 39.72 -9.04 5.72
CA HIS A 154 40.86 -8.62 4.90
C HIS A 154 41.84 -7.81 5.76
N ALA A 155 43.14 -7.89 5.45
CA ALA A 155 44.15 -7.09 6.14
C ALA A 155 44.22 -5.68 5.55
N GLU A 156 44.39 -4.68 6.40
CA GLU A 156 44.49 -3.27 5.96
C GLU A 156 45.84 -2.95 5.31
N ALA A 157 46.85 -3.79 5.52
CA ALA A 157 48.20 -3.59 4.97
C ALA A 157 48.17 -3.71 3.43
N PRO A 158 48.61 -2.68 2.69
CA PRO A 158 48.49 -2.63 1.23
C PRO A 158 49.36 -3.66 0.49
N GLU A 159 50.37 -4.21 1.16
CA GLU A 159 51.39 -5.07 0.54
C GLU A 159 50.88 -6.48 0.23
N TYR A 160 49.81 -6.93 0.89
CA TYR A 160 49.28 -8.28 0.69
C TYR A 160 47.76 -8.23 0.58
N HIS A 161 47.22 -8.44 -0.62
CA HIS A 161 45.79 -8.62 -0.87
C HIS A 161 45.27 -9.96 -0.32
N ARG A 162 45.50 -10.19 0.98
CA ARG A 162 45.14 -11.40 1.71
C ARG A 162 43.79 -11.26 2.37
N PHE A 163 43.04 -12.34 2.25
CA PHE A 163 41.74 -12.53 2.86
C PHE A 163 41.86 -13.69 3.85
N TYR A 164 41.12 -13.59 4.94
CA TYR A 164 41.17 -14.57 6.02
C TYR A 164 39.76 -15.07 6.29
N ARG A 165 39.57 -16.39 6.34
CA ARG A 165 38.34 -17.01 6.84
C ARG A 165 38.62 -17.55 8.24
N LEU A 166 37.85 -17.10 9.22
CA LEU A 166 37.93 -17.64 10.58
C LEU A 166 37.45 -19.10 10.57
N GLU A 167 38.33 -20.02 10.89
CA GLU A 167 38.01 -21.45 10.97
C GLU A 167 37.63 -21.81 12.40
N GLU A 168 38.44 -21.38 13.36
CA GLU A 168 38.26 -21.72 14.77
C GLU A 168 38.65 -20.56 15.68
N TRP A 169 37.88 -20.38 16.75
CA TRP A 169 38.23 -19.50 17.87
C TRP A 169 38.46 -20.36 19.10
N ASP A 170 39.66 -20.33 19.65
CA ASP A 170 40.05 -21.14 20.80
C ASP A 170 39.35 -20.61 22.05
N ALA A 171 38.53 -21.45 22.68
CA ALA A 171 37.77 -21.08 23.88
C ALA A 171 38.63 -21.12 25.15
N GLU A 172 39.75 -21.85 25.13
CA GLU A 172 40.62 -22.05 26.30
C GLU A 172 41.72 -20.98 26.35
N VAL A 173 42.24 -20.59 25.19
CA VAL A 173 43.33 -19.60 25.07
C VAL A 173 42.78 -18.27 24.55
N GLN A 174 42.67 -17.29 25.45
CA GLN A 174 42.09 -15.98 25.11
C GLN A 174 42.76 -15.35 23.89
N GLY A 175 41.94 -15.11 22.86
CA GLY A 175 42.35 -14.45 21.63
C GLY A 175 42.99 -15.37 20.59
N LYS A 176 43.34 -16.61 20.90
CA LYS A 176 43.93 -17.51 19.90
C LYS A 176 42.87 -17.92 18.88
N CYS A 177 43.20 -17.81 17.60
CA CYS A 177 42.31 -18.18 16.50
C CYS A 177 43.08 -18.79 15.32
N VAL A 178 42.39 -19.65 14.57
CA VAL A 178 42.87 -20.28 13.34
C VAL A 178 42.19 -19.62 12.16
N LEU A 179 43.00 -19.11 11.22
CA LEU A 179 42.54 -18.43 10.02
C LEU A 179 43.05 -19.15 8.78
N GLU A 180 42.14 -19.51 7.88
CA GLU A 180 42.52 -19.88 6.53
C GLU A 180 42.87 -18.62 5.73
N VAL A 181 43.98 -18.65 4.99
CA VAL A 181 44.50 -17.54 4.20
C VAL A 181 44.14 -17.76 2.75
N PHE A 182 43.64 -16.72 2.11
CA PHE A 182 43.31 -16.69 0.70
C PHE A 182 43.94 -15.48 0.01
N GLU A 183 44.31 -15.64 -1.25
CA GLU A 183 44.80 -14.55 -2.10
C GLU A 183 43.95 -14.46 -3.37
N LYS A 184 43.91 -13.29 -4.00
CA LYS A 184 43.23 -13.17 -5.29
C LYS A 184 44.00 -13.94 -6.35
N GLU A 185 43.27 -14.68 -7.17
CA GLU A 185 43.85 -15.42 -8.32
C GLU A 185 44.65 -14.49 -9.26
N SER A 186 44.21 -13.24 -9.40
CA SER A 186 44.95 -12.16 -10.05
C SER A 186 44.52 -10.82 -9.45
N ARG A 187 45.29 -9.75 -9.68
CA ARG A 187 45.00 -8.41 -9.15
C ARG A 187 43.58 -7.91 -9.49
N GLU A 188 43.08 -8.29 -10.66
CA GLU A 188 41.75 -7.91 -11.16
C GLU A 188 40.68 -8.96 -10.88
N SER A 189 41.07 -10.19 -10.52
CA SER A 189 40.12 -11.25 -10.21
C SER A 189 39.37 -10.95 -8.92
N SER A 190 38.09 -11.28 -8.91
CA SER A 190 37.30 -11.33 -7.69
C SER A 190 37.43 -12.67 -6.98
N LYS A 191 37.96 -13.70 -7.65
CA LYS A 191 38.10 -15.06 -7.11
C LYS A 191 39.29 -15.15 -6.17
N LEU A 192 39.10 -15.93 -5.12
CA LEU A 192 40.09 -16.20 -4.11
C LEU A 192 40.56 -17.65 -4.22
N VAL A 193 41.88 -17.84 -4.05
CA VAL A 193 42.54 -19.14 -4.03
C VAL A 193 43.11 -19.35 -2.62
N SER A 194 42.94 -20.56 -2.08
CA SER A 194 43.49 -20.91 -0.76
C SER A 194 45.02 -20.91 -0.82
N PHE A 195 45.63 -20.27 0.16
CA PHE A 195 47.08 -20.10 0.30
C PHE A 195 47.65 -20.90 1.49
N GLY A 196 46.82 -21.21 2.49
CA GLY A 196 47.21 -22.00 3.66
C GLY A 196 46.41 -21.63 4.90
N THR A 197 46.95 -21.92 6.08
CA THR A 197 46.34 -21.63 7.38
C THR A 197 47.37 -20.94 8.28
N VAL A 198 46.92 -20.00 9.11
CA VAL A 198 47.74 -19.29 10.08
C VAL A 198 47.07 -19.26 11.45
N VAL A 199 47.85 -19.49 12.50
CA VAL A 199 47.43 -19.32 13.90
C VAL A 199 47.84 -17.93 14.36
N ARG A 200 46.91 -17.17 14.94
CA ARG A 200 47.15 -15.79 15.41
C ARG A 200 46.46 -15.54 16.75
N TYR A 201 46.87 -14.46 17.42
CA TYR A 201 46.23 -13.95 18.62
C TYR A 201 45.48 -12.64 18.29
N GLY A 202 44.16 -12.72 18.31
CA GLY A 202 43.22 -11.63 18.03
C GLY A 202 43.02 -11.37 16.53
N LEU A 203 42.08 -10.46 16.25
CA LEU A 203 41.74 -10.00 14.89
C LEU A 203 42.24 -8.56 14.64
N SER A 204 43.20 -8.09 15.43
CA SER A 204 43.73 -6.73 15.27
C SER A 204 44.38 -6.54 13.89
N GLY A 205 44.08 -5.40 13.25
CA GLY A 205 44.52 -5.09 11.88
C GLY A 205 43.75 -5.83 10.78
N LEU A 206 42.67 -6.54 11.13
CA LEU A 206 41.77 -7.19 10.19
C LEU A 206 40.40 -6.49 10.21
N SER A 207 39.89 -6.19 9.02
CA SER A 207 38.55 -5.61 8.84
C SER A 207 37.63 -6.67 8.23
N GLU A 208 36.42 -6.85 8.79
CA GLU A 208 35.45 -7.82 8.23
C GLU A 208 35.05 -7.40 6.82
N CYS A 209 34.98 -8.36 5.88
CA CYS A 209 34.56 -8.13 4.50
C CYS A 209 33.51 -9.16 4.08
N ARG A 210 32.83 -8.91 2.95
CA ARG A 210 31.86 -9.85 2.38
C ARG A 210 32.49 -10.66 1.26
N ILE A 211 32.50 -11.97 1.46
CA ILE A 211 32.83 -12.98 0.45
C ILE A 211 31.56 -13.78 0.15
N ILE A 212 31.35 -14.13 -1.11
CA ILE A 212 30.27 -15.02 -1.57
C ILE A 212 30.89 -16.25 -2.22
N LEU A 213 30.20 -17.38 -2.15
CA LEU A 213 30.61 -18.57 -2.89
C LEU A 213 29.98 -18.52 -4.28
N SER A 214 30.77 -18.81 -5.32
CA SER A 214 30.25 -18.93 -6.68
C SER A 214 29.24 -20.09 -6.78
N GLU A 215 28.36 -20.04 -7.77
CA GLU A 215 27.35 -21.08 -8.01
C GLU A 215 27.91 -22.24 -8.84
N ASP A 216 29.23 -22.26 -9.08
CA ASP A 216 29.88 -23.39 -9.73
C ASP A 216 29.99 -24.58 -8.77
N LYS A 217 30.28 -25.77 -9.32
CA LYS A 217 30.43 -27.00 -8.53
C LYS A 217 31.52 -26.93 -7.46
N LYS A 218 32.48 -26.00 -7.60
CA LYS A 218 33.62 -25.85 -6.68
C LYS A 218 33.33 -24.85 -5.56
N GLN A 219 32.25 -24.07 -5.65
CA GLN A 219 31.90 -23.02 -4.70
C GLN A 219 33.07 -22.06 -4.41
N THR A 220 33.72 -21.60 -5.49
CA THR A 220 34.90 -20.74 -5.40
C THR A 220 34.57 -19.44 -4.63
N PRO A 221 35.32 -19.07 -3.58
CA PRO A 221 35.08 -17.83 -2.85
C PRO A 221 35.38 -16.60 -3.72
N MET A 222 34.49 -15.61 -3.68
CA MET A 222 34.56 -14.40 -4.48
C MET A 222 34.33 -13.14 -3.63
N THR A 223 35.16 -12.13 -3.83
CA THR A 223 35.06 -10.85 -3.14
C THR A 223 33.84 -10.03 -3.59
N VAL A 224 33.11 -9.45 -2.63
CA VAL A 224 32.05 -8.47 -2.90
C VAL A 224 32.62 -7.05 -2.78
N GLY A 225 32.31 -6.18 -3.74
CA GLY A 225 32.80 -4.80 -3.73
C GLY A 225 34.34 -4.70 -3.80
N GLY A 226 35.01 -5.73 -4.32
CA GLY A 226 36.47 -5.81 -4.40
C GLY A 226 37.17 -6.19 -3.09
N GLY A 227 36.42 -6.62 -2.07
CA GLY A 227 36.96 -7.03 -0.77
C GLY A 227 37.05 -5.89 0.26
N ARG A 228 36.31 -4.79 0.03
CA ARG A 228 36.25 -3.65 0.96
C ARG A 228 35.63 -4.05 2.29
N ASP A 229 35.94 -3.26 3.32
CA ASP A 229 35.32 -3.38 4.64
C ASP A 229 33.81 -3.44 4.51
N TYR A 230 33.21 -4.32 5.29
CA TYR A 230 31.77 -4.49 5.32
C TYR A 230 31.05 -3.19 5.70
N SER A 231 31.64 -2.37 6.59
CA SER A 231 31.12 -1.03 6.97
C SER A 231 30.97 -0.07 5.80
N LYS A 232 31.77 -0.27 4.74
CA LYS A 232 31.81 0.59 3.56
C LYS A 232 30.87 0.10 2.47
N LEU A 233 30.24 -1.07 2.63
CA LEU A 233 29.22 -1.56 1.72
C LEU A 233 27.94 -0.73 1.87
N ARG A 234 27.51 -0.12 0.78
CA ARG A 234 26.23 0.62 0.73
C ARG A 234 25.02 -0.29 0.91
N ILE A 235 25.17 -1.52 0.43
CA ILE A 235 24.18 -2.58 0.47
C ILE A 235 24.92 -3.91 0.44
N ASP A 236 24.49 -4.83 1.31
CA ASP A 236 24.98 -6.20 1.29
C ASP A 236 24.07 -7.06 0.41
N PRO A 237 24.57 -7.59 -0.72
CA PRO A 237 23.75 -8.35 -1.66
C PRO A 237 23.24 -9.69 -1.11
N GLU A 238 23.84 -10.22 -0.03
CA GLU A 238 23.38 -11.46 0.63
C GLU A 238 22.42 -11.21 1.80
N ALA A 239 22.42 -10.00 2.35
CA ALA A 239 21.53 -9.66 3.46
C ALA A 239 20.08 -9.43 3.02
N TRP A 240 19.85 -9.22 1.72
CA TRP A 240 18.54 -8.86 1.18
C TRP A 240 18.10 -9.81 0.08
N GLY A 241 16.82 -10.17 0.10
CA GLY A 241 16.22 -11.00 -0.95
C GLY A 241 14.72 -10.84 -1.07
N TRP A 242 14.15 -11.62 -1.98
CA TRP A 242 12.70 -11.73 -2.19
C TRP A 242 12.21 -13.12 -1.78
N ALA A 243 11.01 -13.17 -1.20
CA ALA A 243 10.31 -14.44 -1.03
C ALA A 243 9.99 -15.04 -2.42
N GLY A 244 10.54 -16.22 -2.70
CA GLY A 244 10.20 -17.01 -3.89
C GLY A 244 8.87 -17.76 -3.73
N VAL A 245 8.39 -18.34 -4.83
CA VAL A 245 7.16 -19.16 -4.86
C VAL A 245 7.32 -20.45 -4.05
N ASP A 246 8.53 -21.01 -4.01
CA ASP A 246 8.84 -22.31 -3.38
C ASP A 246 9.75 -22.16 -2.15
N GLU A 247 9.51 -21.15 -1.29
CA GLU A 247 10.34 -20.81 -0.11
C GLU A 247 11.81 -20.42 -0.39
N ASN A 248 12.26 -20.56 -1.64
CA ASN A 248 13.59 -20.17 -2.07
C ASN A 248 13.73 -18.64 -2.01
N THR A 249 14.64 -18.16 -1.16
CA THR A 249 14.99 -16.74 -1.10
C THR A 249 15.85 -16.39 -2.32
N ILE A 250 15.37 -15.46 -3.14
CA ILE A 250 16.18 -14.93 -4.25
C ILE A 250 17.01 -13.78 -3.70
N GLY A 251 18.32 -13.97 -3.57
CA GLY A 251 19.23 -12.92 -3.10
C GLY A 251 19.36 -11.76 -4.09
N LEU A 252 19.69 -10.57 -3.60
CA LEU A 252 19.87 -9.36 -4.42
C LEU A 252 20.93 -9.54 -5.54
N ARG A 253 21.94 -10.40 -5.33
CA ARG A 253 22.94 -10.75 -6.35
C ARG A 253 22.32 -11.38 -7.61
N LYS A 254 21.19 -12.08 -7.48
CA LYS A 254 20.50 -12.77 -8.58
C LYS A 254 19.57 -11.85 -9.36
N LEU A 255 19.65 -10.54 -9.15
CA LEU A 255 18.85 -9.54 -9.84
C LEU A 255 19.19 -9.48 -11.34
N GLY A 256 18.59 -10.38 -12.12
CA GLY A 256 18.65 -10.39 -13.58
C GLY A 256 17.43 -9.74 -14.25
N LYS A 257 17.42 -9.67 -15.58
CA LYS A 257 16.30 -9.10 -16.37
C LYS A 257 14.94 -9.78 -16.07
N ASN A 258 14.94 -11.06 -15.70
CA ASN A 258 13.73 -11.84 -15.44
C ASN A 258 13.11 -11.57 -14.06
N MET A 259 13.91 -11.07 -13.11
CA MET A 259 13.48 -10.81 -11.73
C MET A 259 12.45 -9.67 -11.62
N CYS A 260 12.49 -8.70 -12.55
CA CYS A 260 11.45 -7.66 -12.66
C CYS A 260 10.04 -8.23 -12.89
N ARG A 261 9.93 -9.52 -13.29
CA ARG A 261 8.65 -10.23 -13.43
C ARG A 261 8.25 -10.94 -12.13
N VAL A 262 9.20 -11.60 -11.46
CA VAL A 262 8.98 -12.38 -10.22
C VAL A 262 8.59 -11.48 -9.04
N GLY A 263 9.19 -10.30 -8.92
CA GLY A 263 8.90 -9.36 -7.83
C GLY A 263 7.60 -8.59 -7.98
N ARG A 264 6.90 -8.66 -9.12
CA ARG A 264 5.55 -8.10 -9.22
C ARG A 264 4.64 -9.02 -8.42
N LYS A 265 4.46 -8.72 -7.13
CA LYS A 265 3.26 -9.15 -6.38
C LYS A 265 2.11 -9.05 -7.34
N GLU A 266 1.43 -10.17 -7.61
CA GLU A 266 0.32 -10.20 -8.54
C GLU A 266 -0.53 -8.98 -8.22
N ARG A 267 -0.65 -8.10 -9.23
CA ARG A 267 -1.34 -6.84 -8.99
C ARG A 267 -2.73 -7.23 -8.57
N LYS A 268 -3.04 -7.02 -7.29
CA LYS A 268 -4.36 -7.32 -6.75
C LYS A 268 -5.39 -6.87 -7.76
N SER A 269 -6.26 -7.80 -8.13
CA SER A 269 -7.34 -7.55 -9.08
C SER A 269 -8.14 -6.32 -8.64
N VAL A 270 -8.84 -5.67 -9.58
CA VAL A 270 -9.65 -4.50 -9.19
C VAL A 270 -10.65 -4.93 -8.12
N GLU A 271 -11.18 -6.13 -8.27
CA GLU A 271 -12.08 -6.85 -7.38
C GLU A 271 -11.49 -7.00 -5.98
N GLU A 272 -10.28 -7.58 -5.82
CA GLU A 272 -9.65 -7.70 -4.48
C GLU A 272 -9.45 -6.36 -3.79
N LYS A 273 -9.08 -5.32 -4.55
CA LYS A 273 -8.92 -3.96 -3.99
C LYS A 273 -10.25 -3.38 -3.55
N LEU A 274 -11.33 -3.67 -4.29
CA LEU A 274 -12.67 -3.23 -3.97
C LEU A 274 -13.22 -3.99 -2.77
N THR A 275 -13.10 -5.32 -2.72
CA THR A 275 -13.47 -6.16 -1.59
C THR A 275 -12.80 -5.68 -0.30
N SER A 276 -11.48 -5.51 -0.32
CA SER A 276 -10.73 -5.03 0.86
C SER A 276 -11.14 -3.60 1.28
N ARG A 277 -11.51 -2.73 0.33
CA ARG A 277 -12.03 -1.40 0.65
C ARG A 277 -13.43 -1.47 1.23
N TRP A 278 -14.27 -2.36 0.70
CA TRP A 278 -15.65 -2.56 1.11
C TRP A 278 -15.72 -3.08 2.54
N GLU A 279 -15.00 -4.15 2.86
CA GLU A 279 -14.94 -4.74 4.21
C GLU A 279 -14.51 -3.72 5.28
N ARG A 280 -13.65 -2.77 4.90
CA ARG A 280 -13.19 -1.70 5.77
C ARG A 280 -14.18 -0.56 5.98
N THR A 281 -15.12 -0.36 5.07
CA THR A 281 -15.97 0.86 5.04
C THR A 281 -17.44 0.53 5.28
N ILE A 282 -17.91 -0.63 4.85
CA ILE A 282 -19.31 -1.03 4.96
C ILE A 282 -19.36 -2.32 5.76
N HIS A 283 -19.51 -2.15 7.07
CA HIS A 283 -19.75 -3.26 7.98
C HIS A 283 -21.18 -3.78 7.77
N ASN A 284 -21.35 -5.11 7.87
CA ASN A 284 -22.63 -5.83 7.80
C ASN A 284 -23.22 -6.08 6.41
N ILE A 285 -22.58 -5.63 5.33
CA ILE A 285 -22.99 -5.99 3.96
C ILE A 285 -21.80 -6.66 3.27
N PRO A 286 -21.95 -7.90 2.79
CA PRO A 286 -20.86 -8.56 2.09
C PRO A 286 -20.51 -7.78 0.80
N PRO A 287 -19.22 -7.75 0.43
CA PRO A 287 -18.78 -7.10 -0.79
C PRO A 287 -19.51 -7.66 -2.02
N PRO A 288 -19.76 -6.84 -3.05
CA PRO A 288 -20.36 -7.35 -4.28
C PRO A 288 -19.44 -8.39 -4.93
N LYS A 289 -20.04 -9.46 -5.44
CA LYS A 289 -19.35 -10.50 -6.20
C LYS A 289 -18.78 -9.90 -7.49
N LYS A 290 -17.78 -10.57 -8.07
CA LYS A 290 -17.15 -10.17 -9.33
C LYS A 290 -18.18 -10.07 -10.46
N GLU A 291 -19.12 -11.01 -10.53
CA GLU A 291 -20.19 -11.05 -11.53
C GLU A 291 -21.15 -9.87 -11.34
N GLU A 292 -21.49 -9.52 -10.10
CA GLU A 292 -22.34 -8.36 -9.78
C GLU A 292 -21.67 -7.05 -10.23
N LEU A 293 -20.37 -6.88 -9.95
CA LEU A 293 -19.60 -5.71 -10.38
C LEU A 293 -19.51 -5.60 -11.91
N ASN A 294 -19.22 -6.72 -12.59
CA ASN A 294 -19.17 -6.75 -14.06
C ASN A 294 -20.52 -6.42 -14.67
N ASN A 295 -21.61 -6.98 -14.14
CA ASN A 295 -22.97 -6.68 -14.58
C ASN A 295 -23.32 -5.21 -14.39
N LEU A 296 -22.97 -4.64 -13.24
CA LEU A 296 -23.14 -3.21 -12.97
C LEU A 296 -22.36 -2.37 -13.99
N TRP A 297 -21.08 -2.64 -14.20
CA TRP A 297 -20.25 -1.84 -15.12
C TRP A 297 -20.69 -1.94 -16.58
N GLU A 298 -21.14 -3.10 -17.04
CA GLU A 298 -21.77 -3.22 -18.35
C GLU A 298 -23.07 -2.41 -18.45
N GLN A 299 -23.84 -2.35 -17.35
CA GLN A 299 -25.05 -1.54 -17.29
C GLN A 299 -24.75 -0.04 -17.33
N LEU A 300 -23.67 0.44 -16.69
CA LEU A 300 -23.28 1.85 -16.72
C LEU A 300 -23.06 2.37 -18.15
N LYS A 301 -22.55 1.52 -19.05
CA LYS A 301 -22.36 1.87 -20.48
C LYS A 301 -23.66 2.17 -21.20
N ILE A 302 -24.78 1.63 -20.72
CA ILE A 302 -26.11 1.79 -21.32
C ILE A 302 -27.00 2.76 -20.54
N ILE A 303 -26.53 3.44 -19.49
CA ILE A 303 -27.30 4.55 -18.89
C ILE A 303 -27.23 5.77 -19.84
N PRO A 304 -28.35 6.48 -20.11
CA PRO A 304 -28.34 7.60 -21.05
C PRO A 304 -27.42 8.75 -20.60
N SER A 305 -27.53 9.19 -19.34
CA SER A 305 -26.64 10.20 -18.77
C SER A 305 -25.31 9.65 -18.27
N GLN A 306 -24.23 9.97 -18.99
CA GLN A 306 -22.86 9.62 -18.60
C GLN A 306 -22.41 10.29 -17.30
N LYS A 307 -22.99 11.44 -16.94
CA LYS A 307 -22.75 12.11 -15.66
C LYS A 307 -23.25 11.25 -14.49
N LEU A 308 -24.45 10.70 -14.61
CA LEU A 308 -25.02 9.80 -13.59
C LEU A 308 -24.28 8.46 -13.56
N ALA A 309 -23.96 7.89 -14.73
CA ALA A 309 -23.16 6.67 -14.83
C ALA A 309 -21.78 6.82 -14.16
N SER A 310 -21.12 7.96 -14.33
CA SER A 310 -19.82 8.25 -13.68
C SER A 310 -19.93 8.29 -12.16
N LEU A 311 -21.03 8.83 -11.61
CA LEU A 311 -21.27 8.82 -10.17
C LEU A 311 -21.48 7.39 -9.64
N LEU A 312 -22.23 6.56 -10.37
CA LEU A 312 -22.38 5.14 -10.03
C LEU A 312 -21.06 4.37 -10.09
N TRP A 313 -20.22 4.67 -11.08
CA TRP A 313 -18.89 4.09 -11.19
C TRP A 313 -18.03 4.44 -9.97
N LEU A 314 -17.99 5.73 -9.58
CA LEU A 314 -17.30 6.17 -8.36
C LEU A 314 -17.86 5.48 -7.11
N GLN A 315 -19.18 5.32 -7.03
CA GLN A 315 -19.82 4.61 -5.92
C GLN A 315 -19.46 3.12 -5.87
N SER A 316 -19.43 2.42 -7.00
CA SER A 316 -18.98 1.01 -7.06
C SER A 316 -17.53 0.85 -6.59
N HIS A 317 -16.75 1.93 -6.64
CA HIS A 317 -15.38 1.98 -6.16
C HIS A 317 -15.23 2.52 -4.73
N LEU A 318 -16.31 2.90 -4.05
CA LEU A 318 -16.29 3.65 -2.79
C LEU A 318 -15.34 4.85 -2.85
N ALA A 319 -15.32 5.52 -4.00
CA ALA A 319 -14.43 6.63 -4.33
C ALA A 319 -15.20 7.96 -4.44
N VAL A 320 -16.40 8.02 -3.85
CA VAL A 320 -17.20 9.24 -3.80
C VAL A 320 -16.55 10.21 -2.80
N PRO A 321 -16.40 11.51 -3.14
CA PRO A 321 -15.69 12.47 -2.29
C PRO A 321 -16.52 12.94 -1.08
N THR A 322 -16.74 12.02 -0.14
CA THR A 322 -17.33 12.32 1.17
C THR A 322 -16.35 13.10 2.06
N ALA A 323 -16.83 13.62 3.19
CA ALA A 323 -15.97 14.36 4.11
C ALA A 323 -14.77 13.55 4.58
N MET A 324 -15.02 12.31 5.01
CA MET A 324 -13.99 11.37 5.44
C MET A 324 -13.02 11.02 4.30
N TRP A 325 -13.54 10.82 3.09
CA TRP A 325 -12.69 10.53 1.93
C TRP A 325 -11.73 11.69 1.60
N LEU A 326 -12.22 12.93 1.60
CA LEU A 326 -11.42 14.13 1.33
C LEU A 326 -10.38 14.37 2.42
N ARG A 327 -10.78 14.21 3.69
CA ARG A 327 -9.87 14.34 4.84
C ARG A 327 -8.73 13.32 4.78
N ASN A 328 -9.04 12.06 4.48
CA ASN A 328 -8.05 10.99 4.29
C ASN A 328 -7.10 11.25 3.10
N ARG A 329 -7.43 12.18 2.21
CA ARG A 329 -6.60 12.64 1.08
C ARG A 329 -5.81 13.91 1.38
N GLY A 330 -5.80 14.36 2.63
CA GLY A 330 -5.01 15.50 3.09
C GLY A 330 -5.77 16.82 3.17
N MET A 331 -7.10 16.83 2.98
CA MET A 331 -7.93 18.00 3.28
C MET A 331 -8.30 18.03 4.76
N GLU A 332 -7.30 18.20 5.63
CA GLU A 332 -7.44 18.08 7.08
C GLU A 332 -8.37 19.13 7.70
N ALA A 333 -8.47 20.31 7.08
CA ALA A 333 -9.33 21.42 7.53
C ALA A 333 -10.83 21.17 7.32
N LEU A 334 -11.20 20.11 6.62
CA LEU A 334 -12.60 19.84 6.27
C LEU A 334 -13.29 19.05 7.39
N ASP A 335 -14.39 19.59 7.91
CA ASP A 335 -15.18 18.98 8.98
C ASP A 335 -15.68 17.58 8.54
N PRO A 336 -15.32 16.50 9.26
CA PRO A 336 -15.77 15.15 8.95
C PRO A 336 -17.30 14.98 9.09
N LYS A 337 -17.98 15.89 9.79
CA LYS A 337 -19.43 15.79 10.04
C LYS A 337 -20.25 15.89 8.76
N CYS A 338 -21.36 15.15 8.73
CA CYS A 338 -22.36 15.25 7.69
C CYS A 338 -23.08 16.60 7.78
N VAL A 339 -22.95 17.42 6.74
CA VAL A 339 -23.56 18.76 6.71
C VAL A 339 -25.10 18.75 6.68
N ARG A 340 -25.70 17.59 6.39
CA ARG A 340 -27.16 17.43 6.26
C ARG A 340 -27.85 17.01 7.57
N CYS A 341 -27.15 16.32 8.47
CA CYS A 341 -27.75 15.80 9.70
C CYS A 341 -26.85 15.89 10.95
N GLY A 342 -25.61 16.38 10.83
CA GLY A 342 -24.69 16.53 11.96
C GLY A 342 -23.98 15.24 12.40
N TRP A 343 -24.22 14.10 11.73
CA TRP A 343 -23.54 12.83 12.04
C TRP A 343 -22.02 12.98 12.01
N LEU A 344 -21.32 12.37 12.97
CA LEU A 344 -19.89 12.62 13.23
C LEU A 344 -18.96 12.33 12.04
N PHE A 345 -19.30 11.32 11.24
CA PHE A 345 -18.45 10.86 10.13
C PHE A 345 -19.28 10.68 8.85
N GLU A 346 -19.15 11.61 7.90
CA GLU A 346 -19.76 11.48 6.59
C GLU A 346 -18.95 10.51 5.72
N GLU A 347 -19.35 9.25 5.76
CA GLU A 347 -18.87 8.17 4.89
C GLU A 347 -19.87 7.87 3.76
N ALA A 348 -19.47 7.07 2.76
CA ALA A 348 -20.32 6.78 1.60
C ALA A 348 -21.63 6.08 2.03
N LYS A 349 -21.54 5.12 2.96
CA LYS A 349 -22.69 4.43 3.55
C LYS A 349 -23.68 5.42 4.16
N HIS A 350 -23.18 6.27 5.05
CA HIS A 350 -23.99 7.28 5.71
C HIS A 350 -24.63 8.24 4.70
N MET A 351 -23.85 8.78 3.77
CA MET A 351 -24.35 9.73 2.78
C MET A 351 -25.48 9.16 1.92
N TRP A 352 -25.37 7.90 1.48
CA TRP A 352 -26.34 7.29 0.58
C TRP A 352 -27.52 6.64 1.28
N TRP A 353 -27.33 6.09 2.47
CA TRP A 353 -28.35 5.29 3.15
C TRP A 353 -28.63 5.74 4.57
N ASP A 354 -27.65 5.83 5.47
CA ASP A 354 -27.96 6.05 6.89
C ASP A 354 -28.40 7.49 7.22
N CYS A 355 -28.05 8.47 6.38
CA CYS A 355 -28.42 9.86 6.59
C CYS A 355 -29.95 10.01 6.56
N PRO A 356 -30.59 10.54 7.63
CA PRO A 356 -32.05 10.66 7.71
C PRO A 356 -32.66 11.39 6.51
N LYS A 357 -31.95 12.40 5.98
CA LYS A 357 -32.39 13.14 4.80
C LYS A 357 -32.32 12.30 3.51
N SER A 358 -31.32 11.42 3.37
CA SER A 358 -31.29 10.43 2.28
C SER A 358 -32.39 9.39 2.43
N GLN A 359 -32.61 8.87 3.65
CA GLN A 359 -33.67 7.91 3.92
C GLN A 359 -35.05 8.44 3.58
N LYS A 360 -35.31 9.73 3.85
CA LYS A 360 -36.60 10.36 3.49
C LYS A 360 -36.88 10.23 1.99
N TRP A 361 -35.89 10.51 1.15
CA TRP A 361 -36.04 10.45 -0.30
C TRP A 361 -36.10 9.02 -0.83
N TRP A 362 -35.31 8.11 -0.25
CA TRP A 362 -35.45 6.70 -0.54
C TRP A 362 -36.85 6.19 -0.18
N LYS A 363 -37.36 6.46 1.03
CA LYS A 363 -38.71 6.04 1.44
C LYS A 363 -39.78 6.55 0.48
N TRP A 364 -39.73 7.83 0.09
CA TRP A 364 -40.65 8.40 -0.90
C TRP A 364 -40.57 7.68 -2.25
N TRP A 365 -39.35 7.46 -2.75
CA TRP A 365 -39.15 6.80 -4.05
C TRP A 365 -39.57 5.33 -4.00
N LEU A 366 -39.23 4.59 -2.95
CA LEU A 366 -39.59 3.18 -2.78
C LEU A 366 -41.11 3.01 -2.66
N PHE A 367 -41.79 3.92 -1.95
CA PHE A 367 -43.25 3.97 -1.94
C PHE A 367 -43.80 4.19 -3.35
N SER A 368 -43.33 5.23 -4.04
CA SER A 368 -43.76 5.56 -5.41
C SER A 368 -43.50 4.40 -6.39
N TRP A 369 -42.33 3.75 -6.29
CA TRP A 369 -41.97 2.60 -7.11
C TRP A 369 -42.92 1.43 -6.88
N LYS A 370 -43.28 1.14 -5.62
CA LYS A 370 -44.23 0.09 -5.28
C LYS A 370 -45.62 0.40 -5.86
N GLU A 371 -46.12 1.61 -5.70
CA GLU A 371 -47.42 2.03 -6.24
C GLU A 371 -47.45 1.95 -7.78
N ILE A 372 -46.38 2.40 -8.44
CA ILE A 372 -46.31 2.45 -9.90
C ILE A 372 -46.13 1.06 -10.51
N THR A 373 -45.29 0.20 -9.91
CA THR A 373 -44.84 -1.05 -10.53
C THR A 373 -45.42 -2.31 -9.91
N GLY A 374 -46.04 -2.20 -8.73
CA GLY A 374 -46.47 -3.33 -7.91
C GLY A 374 -45.31 -4.13 -7.29
N ARG A 375 -44.06 -3.66 -7.35
CA ARG A 375 -42.85 -4.40 -6.93
C ARG A 375 -42.15 -3.76 -5.75
N ASN A 376 -41.53 -4.57 -4.89
CA ASN A 376 -40.84 -4.12 -3.67
C ASN A 376 -39.38 -4.62 -3.53
N LYS A 377 -38.79 -5.17 -4.59
CA LYS A 377 -37.51 -5.89 -4.54
C LYS A 377 -36.25 -5.02 -4.60
N PHE A 378 -36.39 -3.74 -4.95
CA PHE A 378 -35.29 -2.77 -5.01
C PHE A 378 -35.32 -1.83 -3.81
N THR A 379 -35.47 -2.38 -2.60
CA THR A 379 -35.76 -1.60 -1.38
C THR A 379 -34.69 -1.71 -0.32
N ASP A 380 -33.66 -2.54 -0.52
CA ASP A 380 -32.65 -2.79 0.49
C ASP A 380 -31.41 -1.91 0.36
N GLU A 381 -30.67 -1.84 1.46
CA GLU A 381 -29.41 -1.13 1.59
C GLU A 381 -28.34 -1.66 0.62
N ARG A 382 -28.32 -2.99 0.39
CA ARG A 382 -27.35 -3.65 -0.47
C ARG A 382 -27.46 -3.10 -1.90
N TRP A 383 -28.65 -3.09 -2.47
CA TRP A 383 -28.89 -2.57 -3.81
C TRP A 383 -28.52 -1.09 -3.94
N VAL A 384 -28.87 -0.26 -2.94
CA VAL A 384 -28.50 1.16 -2.94
C VAL A 384 -26.97 1.33 -2.96
N LEU A 385 -26.24 0.60 -2.12
CA LEU A 385 -24.80 0.77 -2.00
C LEU A 385 -24.01 0.10 -3.12
N SER A 386 -24.33 -1.16 -3.44
CA SER A 386 -23.55 -1.97 -4.39
C SER A 386 -24.06 -1.88 -5.82
N GLY A 387 -25.35 -1.60 -6.02
CA GLY A 387 -25.99 -1.72 -7.32
C GLY A 387 -26.19 -3.17 -7.77
N ALA A 388 -26.10 -4.16 -6.88
CA ALA A 388 -26.44 -5.55 -7.20
C ALA A 388 -27.94 -5.66 -7.50
N VAL A 389 -28.29 -6.07 -8.72
CA VAL A 389 -29.67 -6.32 -9.14
C VAL A 389 -30.04 -7.75 -8.71
N PRO A 390 -31.21 -7.99 -8.10
CA PRO A 390 -31.62 -9.35 -7.74
C PRO A 390 -31.72 -10.27 -8.97
N ASP A 391 -31.37 -11.55 -8.81
CA ASP A 391 -31.21 -12.52 -9.91
C ASP A 391 -32.48 -12.70 -10.77
N GLU A 392 -33.65 -12.48 -10.17
CA GLU A 392 -34.95 -12.50 -10.84
C GLU A 392 -35.15 -11.36 -11.86
N TYR A 393 -34.25 -10.37 -11.89
CA TYR A 393 -34.27 -9.25 -12.82
C TYR A 393 -33.02 -9.19 -13.69
N LYS A 394 -33.23 -8.87 -14.97
CA LYS A 394 -32.14 -8.62 -15.90
C LYS A 394 -31.58 -7.22 -15.69
N SER A 395 -30.27 -7.08 -15.56
CA SER A 395 -29.61 -5.76 -15.43
C SER A 395 -29.71 -4.92 -16.71
N LYS A 396 -29.73 -5.55 -17.89
CA LYS A 396 -29.66 -4.84 -19.18
C LYS A 396 -31.01 -4.49 -19.81
N GLU A 397 -32.13 -4.95 -19.24
CA GLU A 397 -33.49 -4.70 -19.75
C GLU A 397 -34.54 -4.80 -18.63
N GLY A 398 -35.81 -4.45 -18.93
CA GLY A 398 -36.90 -4.53 -17.97
C GLY A 398 -36.72 -3.69 -16.70
N TRP A 399 -37.27 -4.23 -15.61
CA TRP A 399 -37.26 -3.58 -14.30
C TRP A 399 -35.87 -3.38 -13.70
N GLY A 400 -34.95 -4.33 -13.91
CA GLY A 400 -33.58 -4.20 -13.39
C GLY A 400 -32.81 -3.05 -14.03
N TYR A 401 -33.04 -2.80 -15.32
CA TYR A 401 -32.52 -1.62 -16.01
C TYR A 401 -33.13 -0.31 -15.46
N MET A 402 -34.46 -0.23 -15.39
CA MET A 402 -35.15 0.97 -14.90
C MET A 402 -34.80 1.30 -13.45
N ALA A 403 -34.68 0.29 -12.58
CA ALA A 403 -34.24 0.46 -11.20
C ALA A 403 -32.86 1.13 -11.12
N GLN A 404 -31.94 0.78 -12.02
CA GLN A 404 -30.58 1.34 -11.96
C GLN A 404 -30.48 2.75 -12.49
N VAL A 405 -31.27 3.10 -13.52
CA VAL A 405 -31.40 4.49 -13.97
C VAL A 405 -31.98 5.36 -12.84
N THR A 406 -33.04 4.89 -12.18
CA THR A 406 -33.68 5.61 -11.07
C THR A 406 -32.77 5.71 -9.84
N ARG A 407 -32.02 4.66 -9.52
CA ARG A 407 -30.93 4.71 -8.53
C ARG A 407 -29.88 5.75 -8.88
N ALA A 408 -29.46 5.83 -10.14
CA ALA A 408 -28.49 6.82 -10.59
C ALA A 408 -28.99 8.25 -10.38
N ILE A 409 -30.26 8.51 -10.71
CA ILE A 409 -30.91 9.81 -10.50
C ILE A 409 -30.98 10.13 -9.00
N MET A 410 -31.40 9.17 -8.15
CA MET A 410 -31.50 9.37 -6.71
C MET A 410 -30.14 9.70 -6.08
N LEU A 411 -29.09 8.95 -6.43
CA LEU A 411 -27.73 9.25 -5.96
C LEU A 411 -27.24 10.61 -6.47
N GLY A 412 -27.57 10.98 -7.71
CA GLY A 412 -27.30 12.30 -8.26
C GLY A 412 -28.00 13.44 -7.50
N LEU A 413 -29.25 13.21 -7.08
CA LEU A 413 -30.05 14.14 -6.28
C LEU A 413 -29.44 14.33 -4.88
N ILE A 414 -29.14 13.23 -4.19
CA ILE A 414 -28.48 13.24 -2.87
C ILE A 414 -27.13 13.95 -2.95
N TRP A 415 -26.34 13.65 -4.00
CA TRP A 415 -25.05 14.29 -4.23
C TRP A 415 -25.18 15.80 -4.43
N LYS A 416 -26.17 16.23 -5.22
CA LYS A 416 -26.42 17.65 -5.50
C LYS A 416 -26.78 18.40 -4.21
N ASP A 417 -27.75 17.90 -3.45
CA ASP A 417 -28.18 18.53 -2.19
C ASP A 417 -27.07 18.59 -1.15
N ARG A 418 -26.31 17.50 -0.99
CA ARG A 418 -25.13 17.47 -0.11
C ARG A 418 -24.14 18.58 -0.48
N ASN A 419 -23.82 18.72 -1.77
CA ASN A 419 -22.85 19.72 -2.22
C ASN A 419 -23.39 21.15 -2.11
N MET A 420 -24.66 21.39 -2.44
CA MET A 420 -25.30 22.69 -2.21
C MET A 420 -25.22 23.08 -0.73
N LYS A 421 -25.49 22.13 0.18
CA LYS A 421 -25.42 22.41 1.62
C LYS A 421 -24.00 22.70 2.07
N ARG A 422 -23.03 21.92 1.57
CA ARG A 422 -21.63 22.03 1.99
C ARG A 422 -20.93 23.28 1.44
N PHE A 423 -21.19 23.65 0.18
CA PHE A 423 -20.43 24.69 -0.51
C PHE A 423 -21.20 26.01 -0.62
N ASP A 424 -22.53 25.95 -0.68
CA ASP A 424 -23.37 27.13 -0.87
C ASP A 424 -24.23 27.46 0.37
N ASN A 425 -24.17 26.63 1.42
CA ASN A 425 -25.07 26.65 2.57
C ASN A 425 -26.57 26.64 2.17
N LYS A 426 -26.88 26.09 0.99
CA LYS A 426 -28.23 25.97 0.44
C LYS A 426 -28.74 24.55 0.55
N GLU A 427 -30.03 24.41 0.71
CA GLU A 427 -30.65 23.10 0.91
C GLU A 427 -31.77 22.90 -0.10
N LEU A 428 -31.85 21.69 -0.67
CA LEU A 428 -32.95 21.33 -1.55
C LEU A 428 -34.15 20.95 -0.69
N ALA A 429 -35.23 21.72 -0.80
CA ALA A 429 -36.51 21.40 -0.16
C ALA A 429 -37.11 20.13 -0.77
N ASP A 430 -37.85 19.36 0.01
CA ASP A 430 -38.34 18.04 -0.42
C ASP A 430 -39.23 18.10 -1.66
N GLY A 431 -40.15 19.07 -1.73
CA GLY A 431 -41.00 19.26 -2.91
C GLY A 431 -40.18 19.54 -4.18
N GLN A 432 -39.12 20.36 -4.06
CA GLN A 432 -38.19 20.62 -5.16
C GLN A 432 -37.38 19.37 -5.53
N ALA A 433 -36.99 18.57 -4.53
CA ALA A 433 -36.25 17.33 -4.73
C ALA A 433 -37.10 16.30 -5.51
N TYR A 434 -38.38 16.16 -5.16
CA TYR A 434 -39.32 15.27 -5.86
C TYR A 434 -39.57 15.71 -7.30
N GLN A 435 -39.80 17.00 -7.53
CA GLN A 435 -39.98 17.55 -8.87
C GLN A 435 -38.71 17.40 -9.71
N LEU A 436 -37.54 17.65 -9.13
CA LEU A 436 -36.26 17.46 -9.80
C LEU A 436 -36.02 15.98 -10.15
N PHE A 437 -36.38 15.05 -9.28
CA PHE A 437 -36.29 13.62 -9.57
C PHE A 437 -37.15 13.23 -10.78
N LYS A 438 -38.44 13.63 -10.78
CA LYS A 438 -39.37 13.35 -11.90
C LYS A 438 -38.88 13.95 -13.22
N TYR A 439 -38.44 15.22 -13.17
CA TYR A 439 -37.86 15.90 -14.32
C TYR A 439 -36.64 15.17 -14.89
N LEU A 440 -35.70 14.76 -14.03
CA LEU A 440 -34.52 14.01 -14.45
C LEU A 440 -34.91 12.66 -15.04
N LEU A 441 -35.87 11.95 -14.44
CA LEU A 441 -36.35 10.67 -14.95
C LEU A 441 -37.02 10.80 -16.32
N ALA A 442 -37.89 11.78 -16.50
CA ALA A 442 -38.50 12.10 -17.78
C ALA A 442 -37.44 12.39 -18.86
N ASN A 443 -36.37 13.12 -18.51
CA ASN A 443 -35.27 13.39 -19.42
C ASN A 443 -34.44 12.15 -19.77
N GLU A 444 -34.15 11.28 -18.80
CA GLU A 444 -33.47 10.02 -19.07
C GLU A 444 -34.30 9.15 -20.01
N ILE A 445 -35.62 9.04 -19.79
CA ILE A 445 -36.54 8.28 -20.64
C ILE A 445 -36.54 8.82 -22.08
N ARG A 446 -36.66 10.14 -22.25
CA ARG A 446 -36.61 10.80 -23.57
C ARG A 446 -35.27 10.57 -24.27
N ALA A 447 -34.16 10.74 -23.55
CA ALA A 447 -32.82 10.54 -24.09
C ALA A 447 -32.63 9.09 -24.54
N ASP A 448 -33.15 8.14 -23.76
CA ASP A 448 -33.05 6.72 -24.07
C ASP A 448 -33.89 6.32 -25.30
N TRP A 449 -35.11 6.85 -25.40
CA TRP A 449 -35.97 6.69 -26.57
C TRP A 449 -35.27 7.17 -27.85
N GLN A 450 -34.72 8.38 -27.82
CA GLN A 450 -33.99 8.94 -28.95
C GLN A 450 -32.76 8.09 -29.32
N ARG A 451 -31.99 7.67 -28.31
CA ARG A 451 -30.79 6.84 -28.48
C ARG A 451 -31.12 5.49 -29.12
N THR A 452 -32.14 4.81 -28.60
CA THR A 452 -32.49 3.45 -29.04
C THR A 452 -33.14 3.43 -30.42
N ARG A 453 -33.98 4.43 -30.74
CA ARG A 453 -34.52 4.63 -32.10
C ARG A 453 -33.42 4.91 -33.12
N LYS A 454 -32.45 5.77 -32.79
CA LYS A 454 -31.33 6.09 -33.69
C LYS A 454 -30.41 4.88 -33.91
N LYS A 455 -30.02 4.16 -32.83
CA LYS A 455 -29.01 3.09 -32.92
C LYS A 455 -29.53 1.75 -33.46
N LYS A 456 -30.77 1.36 -33.14
CA LYS A 456 -31.27 0.02 -33.46
C LYS A 456 -32.24 -0.02 -34.64
N GLY A 457 -32.58 1.15 -35.21
CA GLY A 457 -33.66 1.30 -36.18
C GLY A 457 -35.05 1.36 -35.52
N LYS A 458 -36.06 1.81 -36.27
CA LYS A 458 -37.41 2.13 -35.76
C LYS A 458 -38.04 0.96 -35.00
N GLY A 459 -38.02 -0.26 -35.56
CA GLY A 459 -38.67 -1.44 -34.95
C GLY A 459 -37.98 -1.96 -33.69
N LYS A 460 -36.65 -2.18 -33.73
CA LYS A 460 -35.90 -2.71 -32.57
C LYS A 460 -35.82 -1.71 -31.42
N GLY A 461 -35.79 -0.40 -31.72
CA GLY A 461 -35.86 0.66 -30.70
C GLY A 461 -37.20 0.66 -29.95
N VAL A 462 -38.32 0.57 -30.68
CA VAL A 462 -39.66 0.46 -30.09
C VAL A 462 -39.78 -0.79 -29.21
N ASN A 463 -39.36 -1.95 -29.72
CA ASN A 463 -39.41 -3.20 -28.94
C ASN A 463 -38.56 -3.11 -27.65
N TRP A 464 -37.39 -2.50 -27.71
CA TRP A 464 -36.57 -2.27 -26.51
C TRP A 464 -37.30 -1.39 -25.48
N PHE A 465 -38.01 -0.36 -25.93
CA PHE A 465 -38.76 0.55 -25.07
C PHE A 465 -39.99 -0.12 -24.44
N LEU A 466 -40.71 -0.94 -25.21
CA LEU A 466 -41.82 -1.79 -24.73
C LEU A 466 -41.37 -2.78 -23.66
N LYS A 467 -40.13 -3.29 -23.75
CA LYS A 467 -39.53 -4.17 -22.74
C LYS A 467 -38.94 -3.43 -21.54
N THR A 468 -38.92 -2.10 -21.53
CA THR A 468 -38.31 -1.29 -20.47
C THR A 468 -39.31 -0.22 -20.02
N TRP A 469 -39.18 1.02 -20.48
CA TRP A 469 -39.93 2.17 -19.98
C TRP A 469 -41.44 2.12 -20.24
N ALA A 470 -41.88 1.42 -21.27
CA ALA A 470 -43.29 1.19 -21.56
C ALA A 470 -43.84 -0.15 -21.02
N LEU A 471 -43.05 -0.86 -20.21
CA LEU A 471 -43.49 -2.08 -19.54
C LEU A 471 -44.57 -1.73 -18.52
N GLY A 472 -45.78 -2.24 -18.73
CA GLY A 472 -46.93 -1.99 -17.86
C GLY A 472 -47.47 -0.55 -17.92
N SER A 473 -47.06 0.26 -18.91
CA SER A 473 -47.49 1.66 -19.07
C SER A 473 -47.20 2.57 -17.85
N CYS A 474 -46.27 2.15 -16.99
CA CYS A 474 -45.99 2.77 -15.69
C CYS A 474 -45.34 4.16 -15.79
N PHE A 475 -44.29 4.29 -16.61
CA PHE A 475 -43.54 5.54 -16.78
C PHE A 475 -43.75 6.17 -18.16
N ALA A 476 -44.00 5.37 -19.18
CA ALA A 476 -44.28 5.83 -20.52
C ALA A 476 -45.17 4.83 -21.26
N THR A 477 -45.78 5.28 -22.35
CA THR A 477 -46.50 4.44 -23.31
C THR A 477 -46.01 4.73 -24.72
N VAL A 478 -46.22 3.79 -25.64
CA VAL A 478 -45.95 3.97 -27.06
C VAL A 478 -47.29 3.93 -27.79
N THR A 479 -47.65 5.00 -28.48
CA THR A 479 -48.89 5.09 -29.26
C THR A 479 -48.85 4.19 -30.49
N LEU A 480 -49.99 3.97 -31.13
CA LEU A 480 -50.09 3.19 -32.37
C LEU A 480 -49.23 3.77 -33.50
N GLU A 481 -49.02 5.10 -33.52
CA GLU A 481 -48.12 5.76 -34.48
C GLU A 481 -46.63 5.60 -34.13
N GLY A 482 -46.31 4.89 -33.06
CA GLY A 482 -44.94 4.71 -32.57
C GLY A 482 -44.36 5.97 -31.95
N ARG A 483 -45.20 6.83 -31.34
CA ARG A 483 -44.76 7.99 -30.55
C ARG A 483 -44.72 7.63 -29.07
N MET A 484 -43.72 8.12 -28.35
CA MET A 484 -43.61 7.91 -26.91
C MET A 484 -44.35 9.03 -26.17
N VAL A 485 -45.17 8.65 -25.19
CA VAL A 485 -45.88 9.56 -24.28
C VAL A 485 -45.47 9.21 -22.84
N LEU A 486 -45.15 10.20 -22.02
CA LEU A 486 -44.83 9.97 -20.60
C LEU A 486 -46.11 9.80 -19.78
N SER A 487 -46.06 9.05 -18.68
CA SER A 487 -47.21 8.90 -17.79
C SER A 487 -47.50 10.19 -17.03
N GLN A 488 -48.74 10.38 -16.59
CA GLN A 488 -49.17 11.55 -15.80
C GLN A 488 -48.44 11.69 -14.46
N TRP A 489 -47.78 10.62 -13.99
CA TRP A 489 -46.99 10.67 -12.78
C TRP A 489 -45.69 11.48 -12.95
N LEU A 490 -45.12 11.50 -14.16
CA LEU A 490 -43.91 12.26 -14.54
C LEU A 490 -44.26 13.69 -14.95
#